data_AF-A0AAJ0DDQ4-F1
#
_entry.id   AF-A0AAJ0DDQ4-F1
#
_cell.length_a   1.000
_cell.length_b   1.000
_cell.length_c   1.000
_cell.angle_alpha   90.00
_cell.angle_beta   90.00
_cell.angle_gamma   90.00
#
_symmetry.space_group_name_H-M   'P 1'
#
loop_
_entity.id
_entity.type
_entity.pdbx_description
1 polymer ?
#
loop_
_entity_poly.entity_id
_entity_poly.type
_entity_poly.pdbx_seq_one_letter_code
_entity_poly.pdbx_strand_id
1 'polypeptide(L)'
;MSSPNTSIFRTLLLAESAANIGSIIPALFAPELALSYLVRGPSQITPATKSLMQLFGGLVVLATAPLLLSYLEERQSVEQVIAKRRLTYAVMGIIYAGQ
;
A
#
# COMPACT_ATOMS: atom_id res chain seq x y z
N MET A 1 16.54 -8.48 -20.69
CA MET A 1 17.57 -8.75 -19.66
C MET A 1 17.48 -7.65 -18.62
N SER A 2 16.87 -7.91 -17.46
CA SER A 2 16.83 -6.93 -16.35
C SER A 2 18.22 -6.83 -15.73
N SER A 3 18.72 -5.60 -15.55
CA SER A 3 20.00 -5.40 -14.87
C SER A 3 19.93 -5.97 -13.44
N PRO A 4 21.00 -6.58 -12.91
CA PRO A 4 21.00 -7.16 -11.56
C PRO A 4 20.59 -6.14 -10.48
N ASN A 5 20.90 -4.85 -10.68
CA ASN A 5 20.46 -3.75 -9.80
C ASN A 5 18.95 -3.57 -9.74
N THR A 6 18.24 -3.75 -10.86
CA THR A 6 16.77 -3.57 -10.92
C THR A 6 16.05 -4.68 -10.16
N SER A 7 16.58 -5.91 -10.19
CA SER A 7 16.01 -7.06 -9.48
C SER A 7 16.14 -6.92 -7.96
N ILE A 8 17.32 -6.50 -7.49
CA ILE A 8 17.59 -6.27 -6.06
C ILE A 8 16.71 -5.14 -5.52
N PHE A 9 16.67 -4.01 -6.23
CA PHE A 9 15.85 -2.87 -5.84
C PHE A 9 14.37 -3.24 -5.71
N ARG A 10 13.81 -3.99 -6.67
CA ARG A 10 12.43 -4.47 -6.60
C ARG A 10 12.19 -5.39 -5.41
N THR A 11 13.15 -6.27 -5.11
CA THR A 11 13.03 -7.20 -3.99
C THR A 11 13.02 -6.47 -2.66
N LEU A 12 13.89 -5.46 -2.50
CA LEU A 12 13.91 -4.59 -1.32
C LEU A 12 12.64 -3.77 -1.19
N LEU A 13 12.16 -3.18 -2.28
CA LEU A 13 10.95 -2.37 -2.28
C LEU A 13 9.70 -3.21 -1.94
N LEU A 14 9.69 -4.48 -2.34
CA LEU A 14 8.63 -5.42 -1.99
C LEU A 14 8.70 -5.88 -0.54
N ALA A 15 9.91 -6.14 -0.03
CA ALA A 15 10.13 -6.44 1.38
C ALA A 15 9.69 -5.27 2.28
N GLU A 16 10.07 -4.04 1.92
CA GLU A 16 9.66 -2.80 2.60
C GLU A 16 8.13 -2.63 2.57
N SER A 17 7.51 -2.86 1.42
CA SER A 17 6.05 -2.78 1.29
C SER A 17 5.33 -3.84 2.12
N ALA A 18 5.85 -5.07 2.16
CA ALA A 18 5.31 -6.15 2.98
C ALA A 18 5.48 -5.87 4.48
N ALA A 19 6.64 -5.35 4.90
CA ALA A 19 6.89 -4.94 6.28
C ALA A 19 5.95 -3.79 6.71
N ASN A 20 5.73 -2.82 5.83
CA ASN A 20 4.80 -1.73 6.06
C ASN A 20 3.34 -2.22 6.17
N ILE A 21 2.87 -3.10 5.28
CA ILE A 21 1.54 -3.72 5.41
C ILE A 21 1.42 -4.48 6.74
N GLY A 22 2.44 -5.26 7.09
CA GLY A 22 2.46 -6.03 8.33
C GLY A 22 2.39 -5.15 9.59
N SER A 23 3.03 -3.97 9.57
CA SER A 23 3.03 -3.04 10.69
C SER A 23 1.79 -2.14 10.75
N ILE A 24 1.13 -1.88 9.61
CA ILE A 24 -0.13 -1.11 9.52
C ILE A 24 -1.26 -1.77 10.33
N ILE A 25 -1.39 -3.10 10.26
CA ILE A 25 -2.49 -3.84 10.89
C ILE A 25 -2.54 -3.60 12.40
N PRO A 26 -1.48 -3.88 13.18
CA PRO A 26 -1.48 -3.58 14.60
C PRO A 26 -1.50 -2.06 14.87
N ALA A 27 -0.89 -1.21 14.05
CA ALA A 27 -0.91 0.24 14.26
C ALA A 27 -2.32 0.86 14.16
N LEU A 28 -3.17 0.36 13.26
CA LEU A 28 -4.53 0.87 13.05
C LEU A 28 -5.58 0.21 13.95
N PHE A 29 -5.54 -1.12 14.07
CA PHE A 29 -6.62 -1.89 14.69
C PHE A 29 -6.34 -2.34 16.13
N ALA A 30 -5.07 -2.42 16.51
CA ALA A 30 -4.64 -2.81 17.86
C ALA A 30 -3.44 -1.97 18.34
N PRO A 31 -3.58 -0.63 18.40
CA PRO A 31 -2.47 0.27 18.68
C PRO A 31 -1.81 -0.02 20.03
N GLU A 32 -2.52 -0.64 20.98
CA GLU A 32 -1.95 -1.10 22.25
C GLU A 32 -0.89 -2.18 22.08
N LEU A 33 -1.14 -3.15 21.18
CA LEU A 33 -0.15 -4.18 20.85
C LEU A 33 1.06 -3.57 20.16
N ALA A 34 0.85 -2.61 19.28
CA ALA A 34 1.96 -1.97 18.58
C ALA A 34 2.79 -1.09 19.54
N LEU A 35 2.11 -0.36 20.44
CA LEU A 35 2.75 0.46 21.46
C LEU A 35 3.47 -0.40 22.51
N SER A 36 2.97 -1.58 22.88
CA SER A 36 3.63 -2.41 23.90
C SER A 36 5.03 -2.88 23.50
N TYR A 37 5.32 -2.98 22.21
CA TYR A 37 6.66 -3.24 21.69
C TYR A 37 7.55 -1.98 21.62
N LEU A 38 6.94 -0.79 21.58
CA LEU A 38 7.64 0.48 21.34
C LEU A 38 7.92 1.27 22.63
N VAL A 39 6.98 1.26 23.59
CA VAL A 39 7.11 1.97 24.87
C VAL A 39 7.56 1.04 25.99
N ARG A 40 8.39 1.58 26.90
CA ARG A 40 9.00 0.82 28.00
C ARG A 40 8.01 0.43 29.10
N GLY A 41 6.87 1.10 29.19
CA GLY A 41 5.95 0.94 30.31
C GLY A 41 4.48 1.18 29.91
N PRO A 42 3.52 0.45 30.51
CA PRO A 42 2.10 0.60 30.22
C PRO A 42 1.55 2.00 30.53
N SER A 43 2.19 2.73 31.45
CA SER A 43 1.83 4.11 31.81
C SER A 43 1.99 5.10 30.66
N GLN A 44 2.75 4.74 29.62
CA GLN A 44 2.94 5.56 28.41
C GLN A 44 1.86 5.28 27.35
N ILE A 45 1.06 4.23 27.51
CA ILE A 45 -0.06 3.89 26.62
C ILE A 45 -1.29 4.71 27.03
N THR A 46 -1.28 5.97 26.60
CA THR A 46 -2.38 6.92 26.81
C THR A 46 -3.32 6.96 25.59
N PRO A 47 -4.52 7.53 25.71
CA PRO A 47 -5.39 7.77 24.55
C PRO A 47 -4.69 8.57 23.45
N ALA A 48 -3.87 9.56 23.82
CA ALA A 48 -3.12 10.38 22.87
C ALA A 48 -2.10 9.55 22.07
N THR A 49 -1.34 8.68 22.72
CA THR A 49 -0.36 7.82 22.02
C THR A 49 -1.04 6.79 21.11
N LYS A 50 -2.24 6.32 21.45
CA LYS A 50 -3.02 5.45 20.56
C LYS A 50 -3.44 6.19 19.29
N SER A 51 -3.96 7.41 19.43
CA SER A 51 -4.33 8.24 18.27
C SER A 51 -3.12 8.59 17.40
N LEU A 52 -1.96 8.87 18.01
CA LEU A 52 -0.71 9.07 17.27
C LEU A 52 -0.28 7.80 16.52
N MET A 53 -0.43 6.63 17.14
CA MET A 53 -0.11 5.36 16.49
C MET A 53 -1.02 5.06 15.30
N GLN A 54 -2.32 5.39 15.42
CA GLN A 54 -3.27 5.27 14.32
C GLN A 54 -2.99 6.27 13.19
N LEU A 55 -2.63 7.52 13.53
CA LEU A 55 -2.18 8.50 12.54
C LEU A 55 -0.92 8.04 11.82
N PHE A 56 0.04 7.49 12.56
CA PHE A 56 1.23 6.89 11.98
C PHE A 56 0.88 5.74 11.03
N GLY A 57 0.02 4.81 11.44
CA GLY A 57 -0.48 3.73 10.58
C GLY A 57 -1.14 4.27 9.31
N GLY A 58 -1.94 5.34 9.41
CA GLY A 58 -2.55 6.02 8.28
C GLY A 58 -1.53 6.64 7.31
N LEU A 59 -0.48 7.26 7.83
CA LEU A 59 0.62 7.79 7.01
C LEU A 59 1.39 6.69 6.29
N VAL A 60 1.64 5.56 6.96
CA VAL A 60 2.29 4.40 6.35
C VAL A 60 1.42 3.82 5.23
N VAL A 61 0.10 3.75 5.41
CA VAL A 61 -0.83 3.37 4.31
C VAL A 61 -0.72 4.33 3.13
N LEU A 62 -0.76 5.64 3.40
CA LEU A 62 -0.68 6.67 2.36
C LEU A 62 0.62 6.56 1.54
N ALA A 63 1.74 6.27 2.20
CA ALA A 63 3.03 6.10 1.54
C ALA A 63 3.16 4.75 0.82
N THR A 64 2.62 3.67 1.38
CA THR A 64 2.78 2.30 0.86
C THR A 64 1.80 1.99 -0.28
N ALA A 65 0.59 2.56 -0.26
CA ALA A 65 -0.43 2.36 -1.28
C ALA A 65 0.05 2.68 -2.72
N PRO A 66 0.64 3.85 -3.02
CA PRO A 66 1.13 4.14 -4.37
C PRO A 66 2.29 3.25 -4.79
N LEU A 67 3.13 2.78 -3.85
CA LEU A 67 4.22 1.83 -4.12
C LEU A 67 3.69 0.43 -4.49
N LEU A 68 2.63 -0.02 -3.83
CA LEU A 68 1.95 -1.26 -4.19
C LEU A 68 1.26 -1.17 -5.55
N LEU A 69 0.58 -0.05 -5.82
CA LEU A 69 -0.08 0.16 -7.10
C LEU A 69 0.92 0.15 -8.26
N SER A 70 2.06 0.83 -8.12
CA SER A 70 3.09 0.83 -9.17
C SER A 70 3.69 -0.56 -9.41
N TYR A 71 3.86 -1.35 -8.35
CA TYR A 71 4.34 -2.74 -8.49
C TYR A 71 3.31 -3.68 -9.15
N LEU A 72 2.03 -3.54 -8.81
CA LEU A 72 0.95 -4.35 -9.41
C LEU A 72 0.71 -4.00 -10.88
N GLU A 73 0.83 -2.73 -11.25
CA GLU A 73 0.65 -2.28 -12.63
C GLU A 73 1.72 -2.86 -13.55
N GLU A 74 2.96 -2.99 -13.07
CA GLU A 74 4.06 -3.59 -13.81
C GLU A 74 3.91 -5.12 -14.01
N ARG A 75 3.09 -5.78 -13.19
CA ARG A 75 2.77 -7.21 -13.32
C ARG A 75 1.55 -7.50 -14.20
N GLN A 76 0.84 -6.48 -14.69
CA GLN A 76 -0.25 -6.71 -15.62
C GLN A 76 0.31 -7.24 -16.94
N SER A 77 -0.21 -8.38 -17.41
CA SER A 77 0.14 -8.85 -18.75
C SER A 77 -0.32 -7.83 -19.79
N VAL A 78 0.38 -7.75 -20.91
CA VAL A 78 -0.01 -6.88 -22.05
C VAL A 78 -1.48 -7.10 -22.42
N GLU A 79 -1.98 -8.34 -22.32
CA GLU A 79 -3.40 -8.68 -22.53
C GLU A 79 -4.34 -8.04 -21.50
N GLN A 80 -3.98 -8.02 -20.22
CA GLN A 80 -4.81 -7.38 -19.18
C GLN A 80 -4.87 -5.85 -19.35
N VAL A 81 -3.75 -5.24 -19.77
CA VAL A 81 -3.71 -3.80 -20.07
C VAL A 81 -4.56 -3.48 -21.30
N ILE A 82 -4.48 -4.30 -22.35
CA ILE A 82 -5.30 -4.15 -23.56
C ILE A 82 -6.79 -4.36 -23.24
N ALA A 83 -7.13 -5.37 -22.42
CA ALA A 83 -8.52 -5.64 -22.02
C ALA A 83 -9.13 -4.47 -21.23
N LYS A 84 -8.39 -3.89 -20.26
CA LYS A 84 -8.82 -2.68 -19.55
C LYS A 84 -9.04 -1.51 -20.51
N ARG A 85 -8.11 -1.25 -21.42
CA ARG A 85 -8.23 -0.16 -22.42
C ARG A 85 -9.45 -0.36 -23.31
N ARG A 86 -9.70 -1.58 -23.79
CA ARG A 86 -10.89 -1.90 -24.60
C ARG A 86 -12.18 -1.63 -23.84
N LEU A 87 -12.25 -2.01 -22.57
CA LEU A 87 -13.41 -1.76 -21.74
C LEU A 87 -13.61 -0.27 -21.50
N THR A 88 -12.54 0.49 -21.23
CA THR A 88 -12.61 1.95 -21.11
C THR A 88 -13.10 2.62 -22.39
N TYR A 89 -12.60 2.20 -23.57
CA TYR A 89 -13.09 2.74 -24.85
C TYR A 89 -14.54 2.35 -25.13
N ALA A 90 -14.96 1.14 -24.78
CA ALA A 90 -16.35 0.71 -24.93
C ALA A 90 -17.29 1.54 -24.05
N VAL A 91 -16.93 1.76 -22.77
CA VAL A 91 -17.70 2.58 -21.84
C VAL A 91 -17.76 4.04 -22.29
N MET A 92 -16.63 4.63 -22.70
CA MET A 92 -16.62 5.98 -23.26
C MET A 92 -17.45 6.07 -24.54
N GLY A 93 -17.34 5.09 -25.44
CA GLY A 93 -18.14 5.02 -26.66
C GLY A 93 -19.64 4.99 -26.36
N ILE A 94 -20.08 4.22 -25.36
CA ILE A 94 -21.48 4.17 -24.91
C ILE A 94 -21.92 5.53 -24.34
N ILE A 95 -21.09 6.17 -23.52
CA ILE A 95 -21.39 7.47 -22.91
C ILE A 95 -21.51 8.56 -23.99
N TYR A 96 -20.65 8.55 -25.00
CA TYR A 96 -20.65 9.54 -26.07
C TYR A 96 -21.67 9.25 -27.19
N ALA A 97 -22.05 7.99 -27.41
CA ALA A 97 -23.09 7.62 -28.38
C ALA A 97 -24.52 7.74 -27.85
N GLY A 98 -24.68 7.98 -26.53
CA GLY A 98 -25.96 8.21 -25.87
C GLY A 98 -26.34 9.68 -25.68
N GLN A 99 -25.54 10.62 -26.19
CA GLN A 99 -25.90 12.05 -26.34
C GLN A 99 -26.28 12.34 -27.79
#